data_AF-A0A927X546-F1
#
_entry.id   AF-A0A927X546-F1
#
_cell.length_a   1.000
_cell.length_b   1.000
_cell.length_c   1.000
_cell.angle_alpha   90.00
_cell.angle_beta   90.00
_cell.angle_gamma   90.00
#
_symmetry.space_group_name_H-M   'P 1'
#
loop_
_entity.id
_entity.type
_entity.pdbx_description
1 polymer ?
#
loop_
_entity_poly.entity_id
_entity_poly.type
_entity_poly.pdbx_seq_one_letter_code
_entity_poly.pdbx_strand_id
1 'polypeptide(L)'
;MRIGLFYGRFDPVSLPEIRHAFIMRKQLNLDEVWFVADEDGTDYKHRLTLLKLGLYGRGFRVLRKSELAESRNDRYIDITDASLAIKELGYNELKLLNTRQKRYIMDHYLYLESISKSTLKEKRWAHVQRVADLCVQFARENGYDERKAYCAGMLHDLAKNMDKEIQEYYVRTYCPEILNENWQIWHRPVAAILLKSKLKMSDREIIKAVRHHCLGDDESVLSMIVYCADKLDPGRGYDSSREIALCTANIGKGYQTVKQQQFEYLKKEGVI
;
A
#
# COMPACT_ATOMS: atom_id res chain seq x y z
N MET A 1 35.78 1.20 22.29
CA MET A 1 35.04 2.18 21.46
C MET A 1 33.78 2.66 22.19
N ARG A 2 33.27 3.88 21.96
CA ARG A 2 31.98 4.36 22.49
C ARG A 2 30.89 4.09 21.47
N ILE A 3 29.95 3.21 21.82
CA ILE A 3 28.97 2.67 20.88
C ILE A 3 27.57 2.98 21.39
N GLY A 4 26.78 3.68 20.58
CA GLY A 4 25.36 3.87 20.83
C GLY A 4 24.57 2.65 20.39
N LEU A 5 23.76 2.08 21.26
CA LEU A 5 22.83 1.00 20.93
C LEU A 5 21.43 1.59 20.81
N PHE A 6 20.81 1.43 19.64
CA PHE A 6 19.42 1.78 19.40
C PHE A 6 18.64 0.49 19.20
N TYR A 7 17.83 0.12 20.19
CA TYR A 7 16.99 -1.06 20.15
C TYR A 7 15.62 -0.75 19.53
N GLY A 8 15.06 -1.67 18.76
CA GLY A 8 13.71 -1.51 18.25
C GLY A 8 13.25 -2.65 17.35
N ARG A 9 11.93 -2.72 17.14
CA ARG A 9 11.34 -3.59 16.11
C ARG A 9 11.66 -3.10 14.70
N PHE A 10 11.79 -1.79 14.52
CA PHE A 10 12.06 -1.13 13.23
C PHE A 10 11.11 -1.62 12.13
N ASP A 11 9.81 -1.40 12.34
CA ASP A 11 8.73 -2.00 11.54
C ASP A 11 7.84 -0.95 10.85
N PRO A 12 8.38 -0.18 9.89
CA PRO A 12 9.78 -0.02 9.52
C PRO A 12 10.49 1.10 10.32
N VAL A 13 11.83 1.16 10.28
CA VAL A 13 12.59 2.29 10.84
C VAL A 13 12.15 3.61 10.19
N SER A 14 11.90 4.61 11.01
CA SER A 14 11.40 5.92 10.60
C SER A 14 12.52 6.95 10.47
N LEU A 15 12.27 8.00 9.67
CA LEU A 15 13.18 9.15 9.55
C LEU A 15 13.39 9.90 10.89
N PRO A 16 12.40 10.01 11.80
CA PRO A 16 12.63 10.47 13.17
C PRO A 16 13.64 9.63 13.95
N GLU A 17 13.51 8.30 13.98
CA GLU A 17 14.48 7.41 14.67
C GLU A 17 15.89 7.58 14.11
N ILE A 18 16.02 7.64 12.78
CA ILE A 18 17.32 7.87 12.12
C ILE A 18 17.92 9.22 12.51
N ARG A 19 17.10 10.28 12.58
CA ARG A 19 17.55 11.62 13.00
C ARG A 19 18.00 11.63 14.45
N HIS A 20 17.26 10.97 15.34
CA HIS A 20 17.63 10.82 16.74
C HIS A 20 18.99 10.14 16.90
N ALA A 21 19.22 9.03 16.18
CA ALA A 21 20.52 8.34 16.18
C ALA A 21 21.70 9.26 15.79
N PHE A 22 21.50 10.14 14.79
CA PHE A 22 22.52 11.12 14.40
C PHE A 22 22.79 12.16 15.49
N ILE A 23 21.72 12.66 16.14
CA ILE A 23 21.83 13.66 17.21
C ILE A 23 22.58 13.05 18.40
N MET A 24 22.18 11.85 18.83
CA MET A 24 22.82 11.12 19.93
C MET A 24 24.29 10.80 19.65
N ARG A 25 24.62 10.40 18.42
CA ARG A 25 26.02 10.17 18.02
C ARG A 25 26.91 11.38 18.29
N LYS A 26 26.43 12.58 17.96
CA LYS A 26 27.18 13.84 18.17
C LYS A 26 27.19 14.25 19.64
N GLN A 27 26.02 14.28 20.28
CA GLN A 27 25.88 14.77 21.65
C GLN A 27 26.66 13.92 22.67
N LEU A 28 26.71 12.62 22.45
CA LEU A 28 27.39 11.68 23.35
C LEU A 28 28.81 11.32 22.88
N ASN A 29 29.33 11.98 21.84
CA ASN A 29 30.64 11.72 21.23
C ASN A 29 30.87 10.21 20.99
N LEU A 30 29.96 9.59 20.24
CA LEU A 30 29.98 8.16 19.94
C LEU A 30 30.75 7.90 18.65
N ASP A 31 31.64 6.91 18.70
CA ASP A 31 32.41 6.46 17.54
C ASP A 31 31.47 5.80 16.52
N GLU A 32 30.56 4.95 17.00
CA GLU A 32 29.57 4.22 16.19
C GLU A 32 28.17 4.26 16.83
N VAL A 33 27.16 4.05 15.99
CA VAL A 33 25.78 3.77 16.42
C VAL A 33 25.28 2.52 15.71
N TRP A 34 24.78 1.58 16.51
CA TRP A 34 24.29 0.28 16.09
C TRP A 34 22.78 0.21 16.31
N PHE A 35 22.05 -0.06 15.22
CA PHE A 35 20.63 -0.39 15.27
C PHE A 35 20.52 -1.89 15.53
N VAL A 36 20.03 -2.23 16.73
CA VAL A 36 19.85 -3.61 17.19
C VAL A 36 18.39 -3.99 16.98
N ALA A 37 18.14 -4.70 15.89
CA ALA A 37 16.80 -5.09 15.50
C ALA A 37 16.34 -6.32 16.30
N ASP A 38 15.14 -6.22 16.84
CA ASP A 38 14.42 -7.35 17.41
C ASP A 38 14.11 -8.40 16.31
N GLU A 39 14.15 -9.67 16.70
CA GLU A 39 13.91 -10.83 15.85
C GLU A 39 12.48 -11.37 15.96
N ASP A 40 11.68 -10.85 16.90
CA ASP A 40 10.30 -11.31 17.10
C ASP A 40 9.35 -10.90 15.96
N GLY A 41 8.42 -11.80 15.61
CA GLY A 41 7.33 -11.57 14.67
C GLY A 41 7.51 -12.19 13.27
N THR A 42 6.42 -12.30 12.54
CA THR A 42 6.44 -12.70 11.13
C THR A 42 7.12 -11.59 10.31
N ASP A 43 7.92 -11.98 9.32
CA ASP A 43 8.53 -11.07 8.33
C ASP A 43 9.79 -10.27 8.75
N TYR A 44 10.61 -10.84 9.64
CA TYR A 44 11.92 -10.27 10.03
C TYR A 44 12.80 -9.88 8.82
N LYS A 45 12.77 -10.67 7.74
CA LYS A 45 13.59 -10.42 6.53
C LYS A 45 13.20 -9.11 5.84
N HIS A 46 11.91 -8.82 5.68
CA HIS A 46 11.48 -7.55 5.07
C HIS A 46 11.77 -6.38 6.02
N ARG A 47 11.55 -6.52 7.33
CA ARG A 47 11.93 -5.48 8.31
C ARG A 47 13.41 -5.15 8.28
N LEU A 48 14.28 -6.17 8.29
CA LEU A 48 15.73 -5.99 8.20
C LEU A 48 16.13 -5.30 6.89
N THR A 49 15.46 -5.65 5.80
CA THR A 49 15.69 -4.99 4.51
C THR A 49 15.26 -3.53 4.56
N LEU A 50 14.09 -3.23 5.12
CA LEU A 50 13.58 -1.87 5.29
C LEU A 50 14.46 -1.03 6.23
N LEU A 51 15.02 -1.63 7.28
CA LEU A 51 16.02 -1.03 8.15
C LEU A 51 17.28 -0.67 7.37
N LYS A 52 17.85 -1.61 6.62
CA LYS A 52 19.04 -1.36 5.77
C LYS A 52 18.77 -0.29 4.71
N LEU A 53 17.61 -0.28 4.08
CA LEU A 53 17.21 0.76 3.12
C LEU A 53 17.02 2.12 3.80
N GLY A 54 16.50 2.14 5.02
CA GLY A 54 16.41 3.32 5.88
C GLY A 54 17.77 3.94 6.14
N LEU A 55 18.74 3.10 6.54
CA LEU A 55 20.07 3.50 7.01
C LEU A 55 21.15 3.59 5.91
N TYR A 56 20.84 3.19 4.67
CA TYR A 56 21.82 3.17 3.59
C TYR A 56 22.61 4.48 3.48
N GLY A 57 23.95 4.36 3.41
CA GLY A 57 24.87 5.49 3.25
C GLY A 57 25.02 6.40 4.46
N ARG A 58 24.53 6.00 5.64
CA ARG A 58 24.54 6.85 6.87
C ARG A 58 25.60 6.46 7.90
N GLY A 59 26.41 5.44 7.61
CA GLY A 59 27.49 5.00 8.51
C GLY A 59 26.98 4.43 9.84
N PHE A 60 25.78 3.85 9.83
CA PHE A 60 25.21 3.10 10.96
C PHE A 60 25.39 1.61 10.73
N ARG A 61 25.64 0.87 11.81
CA ARG A 61 25.67 -0.59 11.78
C ARG A 61 24.28 -1.14 12.08
N VAL A 62 23.94 -2.26 11.46
CA VAL A 62 22.72 -3.01 11.76
C VAL A 62 23.11 -4.35 12.32
N LEU A 63 22.51 -4.73 13.44
CA LEU A 63 22.73 -6.01 14.12
C LEU A 63 21.39 -6.67 14.43
N ARG A 64 21.37 -8.00 14.39
CA ARG A 64 20.39 -8.81 15.13
C ARG A 64 20.64 -8.69 16.62
N LYS A 65 19.58 -8.79 17.42
CA LYS A 65 19.73 -8.89 18.88
C LYS A 65 20.63 -10.06 19.27
N SER A 66 20.53 -11.21 18.60
CA SER A 66 21.42 -12.37 18.81
C SER A 66 22.90 -12.13 18.44
N GLU A 67 23.20 -11.13 17.61
CA GLU A 67 24.57 -10.81 17.16
C GLU A 67 25.29 -9.84 18.10
N LEU A 68 24.58 -9.28 19.08
CA LEU A 68 25.19 -8.37 20.06
C LEU A 68 26.06 -9.18 21.02
N ALA A 69 27.37 -9.18 20.78
CA ALA A 69 28.37 -9.73 21.68
C ALA A 69 29.02 -8.61 22.48
N GLU A 70 29.03 -8.73 23.81
CA GLU A 70 29.67 -7.76 24.69
C GLU A 70 31.20 -7.90 24.64
N SER A 71 31.87 -6.84 24.21
CA SER A 71 33.33 -6.72 24.24
C SER A 71 33.76 -6.00 25.53
N ARG A 72 34.76 -6.54 26.24
CA ARG A 72 35.32 -5.89 27.45
C ARG A 72 35.96 -4.52 27.19
N ASN A 73 36.28 -4.21 25.93
CA ASN A 73 36.94 -2.97 25.53
C ASN A 73 35.96 -1.90 25.00
N ASP A 74 34.68 -2.25 24.84
CA ASP A 74 33.67 -1.36 24.30
C ASP A 74 32.74 -0.83 25.40
N ARG A 75 32.40 0.44 25.28
CA ARG A 75 31.44 1.12 26.15
C ARG A 75 30.14 1.30 25.38
N TYR A 76 29.16 0.47 25.70
CA TYR A 76 27.82 0.55 25.16
C TYR A 76 26.98 1.59 25.91
N ILE A 77 26.24 2.40 25.16
CA ILE A 77 25.34 3.42 25.70
C ILE A 77 23.99 3.24 25.01
N ASP A 78 22.94 2.97 25.79
CA ASP A 78 21.59 2.93 25.24
C ASP A 78 21.15 4.34 24.85
N ILE A 79 20.75 4.50 23.59
CA ILE A 79 20.28 5.76 23.03
C ILE A 79 18.84 5.65 22.52
N THR A 80 18.15 4.57 22.87
CA THR A 80 16.82 4.24 22.37
C THR A 80 15.79 5.27 22.82
N ASP A 81 14.97 5.74 21.88
CA ASP A 81 13.76 6.50 22.16
C ASP A 81 12.57 5.81 21.48
N ALA A 82 11.85 5.00 22.26
CA ALA A 82 10.73 4.20 21.78
C ALA A 82 9.53 5.08 21.35
N SER A 83 9.46 6.35 21.77
CA SER A 83 8.38 7.26 21.37
C SER A 83 8.41 7.64 19.88
N LEU A 84 9.56 7.44 19.23
CA LEU A 84 9.78 7.73 17.81
C LEU A 84 9.35 6.58 16.89
N ALA A 85 9.08 5.40 17.45
CA ALA A 85 8.72 4.23 16.67
C ALA A 85 7.32 4.37 16.05
N ILE A 86 7.18 3.87 14.82
CA ILE A 86 5.87 3.73 14.19
C ILE A 86 5.11 2.62 14.91
N LYS A 87 3.97 2.96 15.52
CA LYS A 87 3.11 2.00 16.21
C LYS A 87 2.35 1.10 15.22
N GLU A 88 1.80 1.70 14.18
CA GLU A 88 1.11 1.02 13.09
C GLU A 88 1.36 1.80 11.80
N LEU A 89 1.75 1.10 10.72
CA LEU A 89 2.05 1.75 9.45
C LEU A 89 0.77 1.99 8.63
N GLY A 90 0.26 3.22 8.67
CA GLY A 90 -0.81 3.69 7.80
C GLY A 90 -0.29 4.51 6.61
N TYR A 91 -1.23 5.03 5.80
CA TYR A 91 -0.94 5.86 4.64
C TYR A 91 -0.17 7.14 5.00
N ASN A 92 -0.48 7.77 6.14
CA ASN A 92 0.18 9.00 6.56
C ASN A 92 1.60 8.75 7.08
N GLU A 93 1.80 7.65 7.79
CA GLU A 93 3.08 7.24 8.38
C GLU A 93 4.11 6.90 7.31
N LEU A 94 3.68 6.52 6.11
CA LEU A 94 4.58 6.42 4.95
C LEU A 94 5.40 7.71 4.74
N LYS A 95 4.88 8.90 5.07
CA LYS A 95 5.65 10.16 4.96
C LYS A 95 6.91 10.16 5.84
N LEU A 96 6.94 9.38 6.91
CA LEU A 96 8.08 9.19 7.81
C LEU A 96 9.15 8.28 7.21
N LEU A 97 8.94 7.72 6.02
CA LEU A 97 9.87 6.81 5.35
C LEU A 97 10.54 7.46 4.14
N ASN A 98 11.75 6.99 3.84
CA ASN A 98 12.45 7.41 2.65
C ASN A 98 11.88 6.74 1.37
N THR A 99 12.27 7.25 0.20
CA THR A 99 11.78 6.75 -1.11
C THR A 99 12.08 5.27 -1.34
N ARG A 100 13.22 4.75 -0.85
CA ARG A 100 13.63 3.35 -1.07
C ARG A 100 12.78 2.40 -0.23
N GLN A 101 12.49 2.77 1.01
CA GLN A 101 11.59 2.02 1.88
C GLN A 101 10.17 1.97 1.31
N LYS A 102 9.62 3.12 0.91
CA LYS A 102 8.28 3.20 0.27
C LYS A 102 8.17 2.28 -0.94
N ARG A 103 9.15 2.37 -1.85
CA ARG A 103 9.20 1.52 -3.04
C ARG A 103 9.25 0.05 -2.68
N TYR A 104 10.12 -0.33 -1.74
CA TYR A 104 10.23 -1.73 -1.31
C TYR A 104 8.92 -2.27 -0.75
N ILE A 105 8.23 -1.50 0.10
CA ILE A 105 6.92 -1.85 0.64
C ILE A 105 5.92 -2.11 -0.49
N MET A 106 5.80 -1.18 -1.44
CA MET A 106 4.84 -1.30 -2.53
C MET A 106 5.17 -2.44 -3.49
N ASP A 107 6.45 -2.63 -3.83
CA ASP A 107 6.87 -3.66 -4.79
C ASP A 107 6.85 -5.08 -4.19
N HIS A 108 6.78 -5.19 -2.85
CA HIS A 108 6.65 -6.47 -2.15
C HIS A 108 5.26 -6.68 -1.52
N TYR A 109 4.33 -5.74 -1.76
CA TYR A 109 2.94 -5.81 -1.29
C TYR A 109 2.82 -5.92 0.24
N LEU A 110 3.64 -5.15 0.96
CA LEU A 110 3.67 -5.15 2.43
C LEU A 110 2.71 -4.08 2.99
N TYR A 111 2.16 -4.35 4.18
CA TYR A 111 1.28 -3.42 4.93
C TYR A 111 0.04 -2.93 4.16
N LEU A 112 -0.41 -3.67 3.12
CA LEU A 112 -1.53 -3.24 2.27
C LEU A 112 -2.80 -2.94 3.07
N GLU A 113 -3.14 -3.84 4.00
CA GLU A 113 -4.36 -3.71 4.80
C GLU A 113 -4.33 -2.49 5.71
N SER A 114 -3.24 -2.28 6.46
CA SER A 114 -3.13 -1.12 7.36
C SER A 114 -3.08 0.20 6.59
N ILE A 115 -2.43 0.21 5.43
CA ILE A 115 -2.42 1.37 4.53
C ILE A 115 -3.84 1.68 4.05
N SER A 116 -4.56 0.71 3.49
CA SER A 116 -5.91 0.91 2.97
C SER A 116 -6.91 1.23 4.08
N LYS A 117 -6.91 0.49 5.18
CA LYS A 117 -7.80 0.71 6.32
C LYS A 117 -7.64 2.13 6.89
N SER A 118 -6.43 2.66 6.94
CA SER A 118 -6.16 4.00 7.48
C SER A 118 -6.75 5.16 6.65
N THR A 119 -7.17 4.92 5.41
CA THR A 119 -7.78 5.95 4.55
C THR A 119 -9.29 5.80 4.38
N LEU A 120 -9.89 4.73 4.91
CA LEU A 120 -11.25 4.33 4.59
C LEU A 120 -12.16 4.29 5.80
N LYS A 121 -13.44 4.62 5.59
CA LYS A 121 -14.50 4.38 6.59
C LYS A 121 -14.82 2.88 6.68
N GLU A 122 -15.34 2.42 7.81
CA GLU A 122 -15.59 0.99 8.08
C GLU A 122 -16.36 0.26 6.97
N LYS A 123 -17.49 0.82 6.51
CA LYS A 123 -18.27 0.23 5.41
C LYS A 123 -17.45 0.04 4.13
N ARG A 124 -16.57 1.00 3.85
CA ARG A 124 -15.71 1.02 2.66
C ARG A 124 -14.53 0.06 2.83
N TRP A 125 -13.99 -0.05 4.04
CA TRP A 125 -12.99 -1.05 4.36
C TRP A 125 -13.53 -2.48 4.15
N ALA A 126 -14.72 -2.79 4.66
CA ALA A 126 -15.35 -4.10 4.44
C ALA A 126 -15.60 -4.40 2.95
N HIS A 127 -15.95 -3.38 2.16
CA HIS A 127 -16.04 -3.49 0.70
C HIS A 127 -14.69 -3.85 0.08
N VAL A 128 -13.63 -3.11 0.40
CA VAL A 128 -12.28 -3.35 -0.12
C VAL A 128 -11.78 -4.76 0.20
N GLN A 129 -12.06 -5.28 1.40
CA GLN A 129 -11.70 -6.65 1.77
C GLN A 129 -12.36 -7.69 0.85
N ARG A 130 -13.69 -7.60 0.66
CA ARG A 130 -14.42 -8.54 -0.22
C ARG A 130 -14.00 -8.41 -1.69
N VAL A 131 -13.72 -7.19 -2.15
CA VAL A 131 -13.20 -6.96 -3.51
C VAL A 131 -11.82 -7.60 -3.68
N ALA A 132 -10.92 -7.46 -2.69
CA ALA A 132 -9.60 -8.09 -2.75
C ALA A 132 -9.70 -9.64 -2.76
N ASP A 133 -10.62 -10.21 -1.98
CA ASP A 133 -10.88 -11.66 -1.99
C ASP A 133 -11.38 -12.14 -3.35
N LEU A 134 -12.34 -11.42 -3.95
CA LEU A 134 -12.81 -11.71 -5.32
C LEU A 134 -11.70 -11.55 -6.36
N CYS A 135 -10.86 -10.52 -6.24
CA CYS A 135 -9.71 -10.35 -7.12
C CYS A 135 -8.78 -11.56 -7.09
N VAL A 136 -8.50 -12.10 -5.90
CA VAL A 136 -7.68 -13.31 -5.72
C VAL A 136 -8.37 -14.53 -6.35
N GLN A 137 -9.67 -14.71 -6.10
CA GLN A 137 -10.45 -15.80 -6.69
C GLN A 137 -10.40 -15.74 -8.22
N PHE A 138 -10.72 -14.60 -8.81
CA PHE A 138 -10.70 -14.43 -10.27
C PHE A 138 -9.29 -14.62 -10.84
N ALA A 139 -8.26 -14.13 -10.15
CA ALA A 139 -6.89 -14.32 -10.60
C ALA A 139 -6.49 -15.79 -10.62
N ARG A 140 -6.72 -16.53 -9.53
CA ARG A 140 -6.39 -17.95 -9.43
C ARG A 140 -7.02 -18.77 -10.55
N GLU A 141 -8.32 -18.61 -10.74
CA GLU A 141 -9.10 -19.42 -11.67
C GLU A 141 -8.84 -19.07 -13.14
N ASN A 142 -8.33 -17.86 -13.40
CA ASN A 142 -7.90 -17.41 -14.73
C ASN A 142 -6.37 -17.48 -14.94
N GLY A 143 -5.63 -18.13 -14.04
CA GLY A 143 -4.18 -18.32 -14.18
C GLY A 143 -3.36 -17.02 -14.12
N TYR A 144 -3.84 -16.01 -13.38
CA TYR A 144 -3.18 -14.72 -13.16
C TYR A 144 -2.53 -14.65 -11.77
N ASP A 145 -1.59 -13.72 -11.58
CA ASP A 145 -0.90 -13.51 -10.30
C ASP A 145 -1.85 -13.04 -9.18
N GLU A 146 -2.13 -13.95 -8.24
CA GLU A 146 -3.00 -13.72 -7.08
C GLU A 146 -2.52 -12.57 -6.19
N ARG A 147 -1.20 -12.45 -5.97
CA ARG A 147 -0.65 -11.40 -5.08
C ARG A 147 -0.81 -10.02 -5.70
N LYS A 148 -0.62 -9.93 -7.01
CA LYS A 148 -0.82 -8.71 -7.78
C LYS A 148 -2.29 -8.28 -7.82
N ALA A 149 -3.19 -9.26 -7.98
CA ALA A 149 -4.64 -9.05 -7.92
C ALA A 149 -5.11 -8.59 -6.53
N TYR A 150 -4.61 -9.24 -5.47
CA TYR A 150 -4.87 -8.82 -4.09
C TYR A 150 -4.42 -7.38 -3.84
N CYS A 151 -3.22 -7.02 -4.27
CA CYS A 151 -2.69 -5.66 -4.13
C CYS A 151 -3.56 -4.62 -4.84
N ALA A 152 -3.96 -4.88 -6.09
CA ALA A 152 -4.84 -3.98 -6.82
C ALA A 152 -6.22 -3.86 -6.17
N GLY A 153 -6.80 -4.98 -5.72
CA GLY A 153 -8.07 -5.00 -4.98
C GLY A 153 -8.00 -4.23 -3.67
N MET A 154 -6.91 -4.36 -2.90
CA MET A 154 -6.73 -3.62 -1.65
C MET A 154 -6.59 -2.11 -1.85
N LEU A 155 -6.05 -1.67 -2.99
CA LEU A 155 -5.69 -0.26 -3.22
C LEU A 155 -6.63 0.49 -4.19
N HIS A 156 -7.61 -0.18 -4.82
CA HIS A 156 -8.47 0.42 -5.84
C HIS A 156 -9.20 1.68 -5.35
N ASP A 157 -9.67 1.64 -4.09
CA ASP A 157 -10.46 2.69 -3.47
C ASP A 157 -9.65 3.58 -2.52
N LEU A 158 -8.30 3.55 -2.58
CA LEU A 158 -7.41 4.25 -1.63
C LEU A 158 -7.76 5.74 -1.43
N ALA A 159 -8.25 6.40 -2.48
CA ALA A 159 -8.63 7.82 -2.47
C ALA A 159 -10.15 8.05 -2.30
N LYS A 160 -10.96 7.02 -2.06
CA LYS A 160 -12.43 7.13 -2.07
C LYS A 160 -12.99 8.05 -1.01
N ASN A 161 -12.39 8.05 0.18
CA ASN A 161 -12.77 8.91 1.30
C ASN A 161 -11.92 10.19 1.40
N MET A 162 -11.10 10.49 0.40
CA MET A 162 -10.40 11.78 0.32
C MET A 162 -11.38 12.92 0.06
N ASP A 163 -11.17 14.06 0.72
CA ASP A 163 -12.01 15.25 0.54
C ASP A 163 -12.09 15.68 -0.93
N LYS A 164 -13.26 16.17 -1.32
CA LYS A 164 -13.56 16.52 -2.72
C LYS A 164 -12.58 17.58 -3.23
N GLU A 165 -12.27 18.58 -2.42
CA GLU A 165 -11.37 19.70 -2.76
C GLU A 165 -9.95 19.19 -3.03
N ILE A 166 -9.50 18.18 -2.27
CA ILE A 166 -8.19 17.55 -2.47
C ILE A 166 -8.21 16.72 -3.75
N GLN A 167 -9.26 15.93 -3.99
CA GLN A 167 -9.41 15.18 -5.25
C GLN A 167 -9.45 16.13 -6.45
N GLU A 168 -10.17 17.24 -6.34
CA GLU A 168 -10.26 18.27 -7.38
C GLU A 168 -8.89 18.87 -7.68
N TYR A 169 -8.08 19.17 -6.67
CA TYR A 169 -6.71 19.65 -6.87
C TYR A 169 -5.88 18.67 -7.72
N TYR A 170 -5.94 17.37 -7.41
CA TYR A 170 -5.24 16.36 -8.19
C TYR A 170 -5.79 16.25 -9.62
N VAL A 171 -7.11 16.23 -9.78
CA VAL A 171 -7.75 16.17 -11.10
C VAL A 171 -7.38 17.37 -11.95
N ARG A 172 -7.52 18.59 -11.44
CA ARG A 172 -7.13 19.82 -12.14
C ARG A 172 -5.66 19.83 -12.57
N THR A 173 -4.79 19.27 -11.73
CA THR A 173 -3.34 19.28 -11.97
C THR A 173 -2.89 18.20 -12.97
N TYR A 174 -3.49 17.01 -12.91
CA TYR A 174 -2.96 15.82 -13.59
C TYR A 174 -3.91 15.17 -14.60
N CYS A 175 -5.22 15.39 -14.50
CA CYS A 175 -6.25 14.83 -15.38
C CYS A 175 -7.37 15.86 -15.65
N PRO A 176 -7.06 17.08 -16.13
CA PRO A 176 -8.05 18.14 -16.29
C PRO A 176 -9.19 17.78 -17.26
N GLU A 177 -9.00 16.79 -18.12
CA GLU A 177 -9.99 16.28 -19.06
C GLU A 177 -11.26 15.71 -18.40
N ILE A 178 -11.15 15.18 -17.17
CA ILE A 178 -12.30 14.59 -16.44
C ILE A 178 -12.93 15.56 -15.43
N LEU A 179 -12.54 16.84 -15.45
CA LEU A 179 -12.97 17.82 -14.45
C LEU A 179 -14.49 18.07 -14.49
N ASN A 180 -15.13 17.89 -15.64
CA ASN A 180 -16.57 18.06 -15.79
C ASN A 180 -17.36 16.76 -15.54
N GLU A 181 -16.69 15.64 -15.23
CA GLU A 181 -17.34 14.39 -14.88
C GLU A 181 -17.88 14.39 -13.43
N ASN A 182 -18.72 13.41 -13.09
CA ASN A 182 -19.20 13.24 -11.72
C ASN A 182 -18.03 13.00 -10.75
N TRP A 183 -17.83 13.90 -9.79
CA TRP A 183 -16.70 13.85 -8.86
C TRP A 183 -16.53 12.51 -8.10
N GLN A 184 -17.60 11.72 -7.94
CA GLN A 184 -17.52 10.41 -7.30
C GLN A 184 -16.59 9.42 -8.00
N ILE A 185 -16.24 9.66 -9.28
CA ILE A 185 -15.31 8.81 -10.06
C ILE A 185 -13.89 9.36 -10.13
N TRP A 186 -13.61 10.53 -9.56
CA TRP A 186 -12.27 11.13 -9.53
C TRP A 186 -11.27 10.32 -8.69
N HIS A 187 -11.73 9.58 -7.69
CA HIS A 187 -10.86 8.78 -6.83
C HIS A 187 -10.01 7.77 -7.62
N ARG A 188 -10.44 7.28 -8.79
CA ARG A 188 -9.69 6.29 -9.56
C ARG A 188 -8.34 6.84 -10.08
N PRO A 189 -8.32 7.93 -10.90
CA PRO A 189 -7.05 8.52 -11.31
C PRO A 189 -6.28 9.12 -10.13
N VAL A 190 -6.97 9.66 -9.11
CA VAL A 190 -6.30 10.18 -7.91
C VAL A 190 -5.55 9.08 -7.18
N ALA A 191 -6.17 7.93 -6.92
CA ALA A 191 -5.52 6.77 -6.30
C ALA A 191 -4.29 6.32 -7.12
N ALA A 192 -4.43 6.18 -8.44
CA ALA A 192 -3.31 5.84 -9.32
C ALA A 192 -2.14 6.84 -9.24
N ILE A 193 -2.44 8.15 -9.18
CA ILE A 193 -1.43 9.21 -9.01
C ILE A 193 -0.73 9.08 -7.66
N LEU A 194 -1.47 8.82 -6.57
CA LEU A 194 -0.90 8.65 -5.23
C LEU A 194 0.01 7.43 -5.16
N LEU A 195 -0.42 6.29 -5.72
CA LEU A 195 0.37 5.06 -5.78
C LEU A 195 1.73 5.31 -6.44
N LYS A 196 1.74 5.95 -7.61
CA LYS A 196 2.97 6.28 -8.35
C LYS A 196 3.82 7.32 -7.63
N SER A 197 3.21 8.45 -7.24
CA SER A 197 3.95 9.65 -6.82
C SER A 197 4.30 9.68 -5.34
N LYS A 198 3.40 9.24 -4.46
CA LYS A 198 3.55 9.29 -3.00
C LYS A 198 4.04 7.96 -2.43
N LEU A 199 3.47 6.85 -2.88
CA LEU A 199 3.79 5.50 -2.38
C LEU A 199 4.95 4.87 -3.17
N LYS A 200 5.33 5.44 -4.31
CA LYS A 200 6.50 5.05 -5.12
C LYS A 200 6.40 3.64 -5.71
N MET A 201 5.17 3.14 -5.88
CA MET A 201 4.88 1.88 -6.55
C MET A 201 5.43 1.90 -7.99
N SER A 202 6.10 0.83 -8.38
CA SER A 202 6.67 0.69 -9.73
C SER A 202 5.80 -0.13 -10.68
N ASP A 203 4.92 -0.99 -10.14
CA ASP A 203 4.06 -1.88 -10.92
C ASP A 203 2.99 -1.11 -11.70
N ARG A 204 3.21 -1.00 -13.01
CA ARG A 204 2.34 -0.24 -13.90
C ARG A 204 0.98 -0.90 -14.12
N GLU A 205 0.89 -2.22 -14.03
CA GLU A 205 -0.37 -2.91 -14.23
C GLU A 205 -1.31 -2.68 -13.05
N ILE A 206 -0.81 -2.72 -11.82
CA ILE A 206 -1.61 -2.36 -10.63
C ILE A 206 -2.10 -0.92 -10.73
N ILE A 207 -1.20 0.03 -11.03
CA ILE A 207 -1.55 1.45 -11.17
C ILE A 207 -2.62 1.65 -12.25
N LYS A 208 -2.53 0.91 -13.37
CA LYS A 208 -3.49 0.95 -14.47
C LYS A 208 -4.84 0.38 -14.04
N ALA A 209 -4.87 -0.80 -13.42
CA ALA A 209 -6.10 -1.42 -12.94
C ALA A 209 -6.83 -0.51 -11.93
N VAL A 210 -6.11 0.09 -10.99
CA VAL A 210 -6.66 1.07 -10.05
C VAL A 210 -7.21 2.31 -10.77
N ARG A 211 -6.59 2.80 -11.85
CA ARG A 211 -7.10 3.95 -12.61
C ARG A 211 -8.43 3.65 -13.32
N HIS A 212 -8.57 2.44 -13.85
CA HIS A 212 -9.67 2.07 -14.76
C HIS A 212 -10.84 1.33 -14.07
N HIS A 213 -10.72 1.04 -12.76
CA HIS A 213 -11.61 0.11 -12.08
C HIS A 213 -13.11 0.47 -12.06
N CYS A 214 -13.54 1.74 -12.05
CA CYS A 214 -15.00 2.00 -12.07
C CYS A 214 -15.63 1.96 -13.47
N LEU A 215 -14.88 2.27 -14.52
CA LEU A 215 -15.44 2.43 -15.87
C LEU A 215 -15.28 1.17 -16.72
N GLY A 216 -14.25 0.36 -16.48
CA GLY A 216 -13.98 -0.79 -17.34
C GLY A 216 -13.65 -0.31 -18.76
N ASP A 217 -12.71 0.63 -18.83
CA ASP A 217 -12.18 1.22 -20.06
C ASP A 217 -10.77 0.69 -20.37
N ASP A 218 -10.36 -0.40 -19.69
CA ASP A 218 -9.13 -1.14 -19.97
C ASP A 218 -9.37 -2.65 -19.95
N GLU A 219 -8.79 -3.35 -20.93
CA GLU A 219 -9.00 -4.79 -21.18
C GLU A 219 -7.80 -5.66 -20.78
N SER A 220 -6.81 -5.10 -20.05
CA SER A 220 -5.79 -5.95 -19.45
C SER A 220 -6.42 -6.86 -18.38
N VAL A 221 -5.86 -8.06 -18.21
CA VAL A 221 -6.42 -9.09 -17.33
C VAL A 221 -6.67 -8.55 -15.92
N LEU A 222 -5.71 -7.83 -15.34
CA LEU A 222 -5.85 -7.26 -14.00
C LEU A 222 -6.94 -6.16 -13.94
N SER A 223 -7.04 -5.30 -14.94
CA SER A 223 -8.10 -4.28 -14.98
C SER A 223 -9.49 -4.91 -15.05
N MET A 224 -9.65 -5.97 -15.85
CA MET A 224 -10.89 -6.73 -15.91
C MET A 224 -11.21 -7.39 -14.56
N ILE A 225 -10.22 -8.02 -13.92
CA ILE A 225 -10.36 -8.61 -12.58
C ILE A 225 -10.88 -7.58 -11.58
N VAL A 226 -10.20 -6.43 -11.45
CA VAL A 226 -10.54 -5.42 -10.44
C VAL A 226 -11.89 -4.77 -10.74
N TYR A 227 -12.17 -4.47 -12.01
CA TYR A 227 -13.49 -3.95 -12.43
C TYR A 227 -14.61 -4.91 -12.05
N CYS A 228 -14.50 -6.19 -12.43
CA CYS A 228 -15.50 -7.20 -12.12
C CYS A 228 -15.64 -7.37 -10.60
N ALA A 229 -14.55 -7.44 -9.85
CA ALA A 229 -14.59 -7.63 -8.41
C ALA A 229 -15.29 -6.45 -7.69
N ASP A 230 -14.99 -5.20 -8.04
CA ASP A 230 -15.68 -4.02 -7.49
C ASP A 230 -17.18 -4.05 -7.81
N LYS A 231 -17.52 -4.38 -9.06
CA LYS A 231 -18.90 -4.46 -9.55
C LYS A 231 -19.66 -5.68 -9.10
N LEU A 232 -19.03 -6.69 -8.53
CA LEU A 232 -19.70 -7.92 -8.12
C LEU A 232 -19.59 -8.17 -6.61
N ASP A 233 -19.08 -7.20 -5.85
CA ASP A 233 -19.01 -7.27 -4.38
C ASP A 233 -20.35 -7.75 -3.79
N PRO A 234 -20.41 -8.95 -3.16
CA PRO A 234 -21.63 -9.53 -2.60
C PRO A 234 -22.27 -8.65 -1.51
N GLY A 235 -21.51 -7.74 -0.91
CA GLY A 235 -22.02 -6.79 0.08
C GLY A 235 -22.85 -5.64 -0.51
N ARG A 236 -23.01 -5.54 -1.84
CA ARG A 236 -23.78 -4.47 -2.51
C ARG A 236 -25.29 -4.70 -2.55
N GLY A 237 -25.80 -5.83 -2.01
CA GLY A 237 -27.23 -6.04 -1.78
C GLY A 237 -28.03 -6.57 -2.98
N TYR A 238 -27.35 -7.09 -3.99
CA TYR A 238 -27.96 -7.88 -5.08
C TYR A 238 -27.19 -9.18 -5.24
N ASP A 239 -27.83 -10.17 -5.88
CA ASP A 239 -27.19 -11.46 -6.16
C ASP A 239 -26.27 -11.33 -7.38
N SER A 240 -24.97 -11.46 -7.14
CA SER A 240 -23.91 -11.45 -8.16
C SER A 240 -23.32 -12.84 -8.42
N SER A 241 -23.90 -13.90 -7.84
CA SER A 241 -23.33 -15.26 -7.86
C SER A 241 -23.11 -15.81 -9.27
N ARG A 242 -24.05 -15.54 -10.19
CA ARG A 242 -23.98 -15.96 -11.58
C ARG A 242 -22.82 -15.29 -12.31
N GLU A 243 -22.68 -13.98 -12.15
CA GLU A 243 -21.61 -13.19 -12.78
C GLU A 243 -20.25 -13.56 -12.18
N ILE A 244 -20.17 -13.79 -10.87
CA ILE A 244 -18.96 -14.29 -10.21
C ILE A 244 -18.54 -15.63 -10.80
N ALA A 245 -19.47 -16.56 -10.99
CA ALA A 245 -19.18 -17.86 -11.62
C ALA A 245 -18.69 -17.70 -13.08
N LEU A 246 -19.26 -16.75 -13.82
CA LEU A 246 -18.82 -16.45 -15.18
C LEU A 246 -17.40 -15.85 -15.21
N CYS A 247 -17.10 -14.87 -14.35
CA CYS A 247 -15.77 -14.27 -14.20
C CYS A 247 -14.72 -15.29 -13.75
N THR A 248 -15.11 -16.21 -12.87
CA THR A 248 -14.28 -17.34 -12.41
C THR A 248 -13.92 -18.26 -13.57
N ALA A 249 -14.91 -18.67 -14.38
CA ALA A 249 -14.67 -19.56 -15.52
C ALA A 249 -13.92 -18.88 -16.68
N ASN A 250 -14.18 -17.60 -16.93
CA ASN A 250 -13.51 -16.81 -17.95
C ASN A 250 -13.69 -15.31 -17.70
N ILE A 251 -12.63 -14.64 -17.24
CA ILE A 251 -12.67 -13.22 -16.88
C ILE A 251 -13.07 -12.32 -18.04
N GLY A 252 -12.65 -12.63 -19.27
CA GLY A 252 -12.99 -11.84 -20.45
C GLY A 252 -14.49 -11.86 -20.76
N LYS A 253 -15.12 -13.04 -20.74
CA LYS A 253 -16.58 -13.18 -20.90
C LYS A 253 -17.33 -12.51 -19.75
N GLY A 254 -16.88 -12.75 -18.51
CA GLY A 254 -17.47 -12.13 -17.33
C GLY A 254 -17.44 -10.59 -17.41
N TYR A 255 -16.29 -10.04 -17.77
CA TYR A 255 -16.10 -8.60 -17.98
C TYR A 255 -17.06 -8.01 -19.01
N GLN A 256 -17.19 -8.65 -20.19
CA GLN A 256 -18.13 -8.21 -21.23
C GLN A 256 -19.58 -8.21 -20.72
N THR A 257 -19.98 -9.26 -20.00
CA THR A 257 -21.33 -9.36 -19.42
C THR A 257 -21.58 -8.28 -18.37
N VAL A 258 -20.66 -8.09 -17.42
CA VAL A 258 -20.80 -7.08 -16.36
C VAL A 258 -20.83 -5.67 -16.95
N LYS A 259 -20.01 -5.39 -17.97
CA LYS A 259 -20.05 -4.10 -18.69
C LYS A 259 -21.40 -3.84 -19.34
N GLN A 260 -21.95 -4.84 -20.03
CA GLN A 260 -23.25 -4.72 -20.68
C GLN A 260 -24.36 -4.45 -19.66
N GLN A 261 -24.40 -5.20 -18.56
CA GLN A 261 -25.36 -5.00 -17.47
C GLN A 261 -25.23 -3.61 -16.83
N GLN A 262 -24.00 -3.14 -16.61
CA GLN A 262 -23.75 -1.80 -16.07
C GLN A 262 -24.23 -0.71 -17.03
N PHE A 263 -24.02 -0.87 -18.34
CA PHE A 263 -24.51 0.05 -19.36
C PHE A 263 -26.03 0.12 -19.36
N GLU A 264 -26.71 -1.02 -19.33
CA GLU A 264 -28.17 -1.10 -19.26
C GLU A 264 -28.73 -0.46 -17.99
N TYR A 265 -28.08 -0.69 -16.84
CA TYR A 265 -28.42 -0.05 -15.57
C TYR A 265 -28.29 1.47 -15.66
N LEU A 266 -27.16 2.00 -16.13
CA LEU A 266 -26.95 3.45 -16.23
C LEU A 266 -27.93 4.13 -17.19
N LYS A 267 -28.28 3.46 -18.30
CA LYS A 267 -29.30 3.92 -19.24
C LYS A 267 -30.69 3.96 -18.60
N LYS A 268 -31.04 2.95 -17.79
CA LYS A 268 -32.30 2.91 -17.05
C LYS A 268 -32.39 4.02 -16.00
N GLU A 269 -31.29 4.32 -15.33
CA GLU A 269 -31.20 5.40 -14.33
C GLU A 269 -31.08 6.81 -14.96
N GLY A 270 -31.02 6.92 -16.30
CA GLY A 270 -30.93 8.20 -17.01
C GLY A 270 -29.60 8.92 -16.83
N VAL A 271 -28.54 8.19 -16.47
CA VAL A 271 -27.18 8.74 -16.33
C VAL A 271 -26.53 8.94 -17.71
N ILE A 272 -26.87 8.07 -18.67
CA ILE A 272 -26.44 8.09 -20.08
C ILE A 272 -27.59 7.79 -21.03
#